data_AF-A0A537AMS0-F1
#
_entry.id   AF-A0A537AMS0-F1
#
_cell.length_a   1.000
_cell.length_b   1.000
_cell.length_c   1.000
_cell.angle_alpha   90.00
_cell.angle_beta   90.00
_cell.angle_gamma   90.00
#
_symmetry.space_group_name_H-M   'P 1'
#
loop_
_entity.id
_entity.type
_entity.pdbx_description
1 polymer ?
#
loop_
_entity_poly.entity_id
_entity_poly.type
_entity_poly.pdbx_seq_one_letter_code
_entity_poly.pdbx_strand_id
1 'polypeptide(L)'
;MGWQMGGRMESSLKASVLALAVLLALAACGGGGSSSGTGAGSSSSGGGTPTGQAMKGDDASRLADQAAFGPTPALVAQISQQGSAWIDAQIQTPASGYPSLAVVSPNVAIGCPSTLPAGNTCVRDNYSAFPIRRVFFQNALSGPDQLRQRVALAYSQIFVVSSVQIGPAYALREYQQMLLDDA
;
A
#
# COMPACT_ATOMS: atom_id res chain seq x y z
N MET A 1 0.25 -0.16 61.46
CA MET A 1 -0.74 -0.76 60.53
C MET A 1 0.00 -1.74 59.64
N GLY A 2 -0.20 -3.05 59.87
CA GLY A 2 0.51 -4.12 59.17
C GLY A 2 -0.10 -4.42 57.80
N TRP A 3 0.75 -4.61 56.80
CA TRP A 3 0.36 -5.08 55.48
C TRP A 3 0.45 -6.60 55.44
N GLN A 4 -0.71 -7.26 55.31
CA GLN A 4 -0.79 -8.70 55.05
C GLN A 4 -0.33 -8.98 53.61
N MET A 5 0.72 -9.78 53.45
CA MET A 5 0.98 -10.51 52.20
C MET A 5 0.25 -11.85 52.25
N GLY A 6 -0.61 -12.11 51.27
CA GLY A 6 -1.27 -13.40 51.11
C GLY A 6 -1.71 -13.65 49.67
N GLY A 7 -1.21 -14.74 49.08
CA GLY A 7 -1.92 -15.48 48.03
C GLY A 7 -1.48 -15.30 46.57
N ARG A 8 -0.28 -15.77 46.20
CA ARG A 8 0.02 -16.19 44.81
C ARG A 8 0.85 -17.47 44.82
N MET A 9 0.23 -18.61 45.06
CA MET A 9 0.90 -19.91 44.89
C MET A 9 0.08 -20.99 44.16
N GLU A 10 -1.06 -20.66 43.56
CA GLU A 10 -1.97 -21.68 43.01
C GLU A 10 -2.13 -21.65 41.47
N SER A 11 -1.53 -20.68 40.75
CA SER A 11 -1.78 -20.51 39.30
C SER A 11 -0.72 -21.12 38.38
N SER A 12 0.40 -21.63 38.90
CA SER A 12 1.56 -22.03 38.08
C SER A 12 1.51 -23.45 37.52
N LEU A 13 0.60 -24.32 37.98
CA LEU A 13 0.56 -25.72 37.53
C LEU A 13 -0.27 -25.98 36.26
N LYS A 14 -1.23 -25.10 35.92
CA LYS A 14 -2.13 -25.34 34.77
C LYS A 14 -1.56 -24.88 33.42
N ALA A 15 -0.51 -24.06 33.43
CA ALA A 15 0.08 -23.51 32.21
C ALA A 15 1.03 -24.48 31.47
N SER A 16 1.57 -25.50 32.14
CA SER A 16 2.57 -26.41 31.53
C SER A 16 1.97 -27.57 30.73
N VAL A 17 0.69 -27.91 30.92
CA VAL A 17 0.08 -29.06 30.21
C VAL A 17 -0.48 -28.67 28.84
N LEU A 18 -0.84 -27.40 28.62
CA LEU A 18 -1.37 -26.95 27.32
C LEU A 18 -0.29 -26.71 26.25
N ALA A 19 0.97 -26.45 26.64
CA ALA A 19 2.04 -26.12 25.71
C ALA A 19 2.59 -27.33 24.93
N LEU A 20 2.37 -28.56 25.42
CA LEU A 20 2.91 -29.77 24.78
C LEU A 20 1.96 -30.40 23.73
N ALA A 21 0.68 -30.01 23.72
CA ALA A 21 -0.32 -30.58 22.79
C ALA A 21 -0.43 -29.82 21.45
N VAL A 22 0.08 -28.59 21.36
CA VAL A 22 -0.01 -27.76 20.13
C VAL A 22 1.13 -28.03 19.13
N LEU A 23 2.23 -28.64 19.58
CA LEU A 23 3.39 -28.94 18.73
C LEU A 23 3.28 -30.24 17.90
N LEU A 24 2.24 -31.07 18.11
CA LEU A 24 2.04 -32.32 17.36
C LEU A 24 1.00 -32.24 16.22
N ALA A 25 0.35 -31.09 16.01
CA ALA A 25 -0.71 -30.94 15.01
C ALA A 25 -0.27 -30.29 13.69
N LEU A 26 1.00 -29.91 13.52
CA LEU A 26 1.49 -29.19 12.33
C LEU A 26 2.14 -30.07 11.25
N ALA A 27 2.21 -31.39 11.44
CA ALA A 27 2.86 -32.32 10.51
C ALA A 27 1.90 -33.09 9.59
N ALA A 28 0.65 -32.64 9.43
CA ALA A 28 -0.35 -33.37 8.64
C ALA A 28 -1.27 -32.45 7.81
N CYS A 29 -0.69 -31.57 6.99
CA CYS A 29 -1.34 -31.11 5.75
C CYS A 29 -0.29 -30.47 4.82
N GLY A 30 0.31 -31.28 3.95
CA GLY A 30 1.34 -30.83 3.02
C GLY A 30 1.75 -31.92 2.04
N GLY A 31 0.76 -32.56 1.41
CA GLY A 31 0.96 -33.52 0.33
C GLY A 31 0.58 -32.89 -1.01
N GLY A 32 1.50 -32.87 -1.98
CA GLY A 32 1.22 -32.39 -3.34
C GLY A 32 2.40 -32.52 -4.32
N GLY A 33 2.57 -33.72 -4.88
CA GLY A 33 2.93 -33.97 -6.29
C GLY A 33 4.23 -33.42 -6.88
N SER A 34 5.23 -34.30 -6.98
CA SER A 34 6.40 -34.13 -7.85
C SER A 34 6.03 -34.26 -9.34
N SER A 35 6.36 -33.26 -10.16
CA SER A 35 6.64 -33.47 -11.58
C SER A 35 7.99 -32.84 -11.93
N SER A 36 8.94 -33.71 -12.24
CA SER A 36 10.28 -33.40 -12.71
C SER A 36 10.22 -32.83 -14.13
N GLY A 37 10.41 -31.52 -14.25
CA GLY A 37 10.71 -30.84 -15.51
C GLY A 37 12.10 -30.23 -15.42
N THR A 38 13.09 -30.93 -15.98
CA THR A 38 14.45 -30.44 -16.19
C THR A 38 14.42 -29.31 -17.22
N GLY A 39 14.36 -28.06 -16.74
CA GLY A 39 14.56 -26.86 -17.55
C GLY A 39 15.90 -26.25 -17.18
N ALA A 40 16.89 -26.36 -18.07
CA ALA A 40 18.21 -25.78 -17.90
C ALA A 40 18.12 -24.26 -17.74
N GLY A 41 18.60 -23.75 -16.60
CA GLY A 41 18.86 -22.34 -16.42
C GLY A 41 20.03 -21.91 -17.31
N SER A 42 19.73 -21.16 -18.36
CA SER A 42 20.73 -20.41 -19.11
C SER A 42 20.74 -18.97 -18.59
N SER A 43 21.65 -18.70 -17.66
CA SER A 43 22.05 -17.35 -17.28
C SER A 43 22.81 -16.72 -18.44
N SER A 44 22.15 -15.84 -19.19
CA SER A 44 22.81 -14.94 -20.13
C SER A 44 22.76 -13.52 -19.57
N SER A 45 23.91 -13.04 -19.12
CA SER A 45 24.17 -11.63 -18.85
C SER A 45 24.29 -10.91 -20.19
N GLY A 46 23.16 -10.46 -20.74
CA GLY A 46 23.10 -9.63 -21.92
C GLY A 46 22.42 -8.31 -21.58
N GLY A 47 23.16 -7.21 -21.66
CA GLY A 47 22.63 -5.84 -21.61
C GLY A 47 21.86 -5.52 -22.90
N GLY A 48 20.79 -6.27 -23.17
CA GLY A 48 19.83 -6.01 -24.22
C GLY A 48 18.57 -5.40 -23.62
N THR A 49 18.02 -4.39 -24.32
CA THR A 49 16.68 -3.85 -24.04
C THR A 49 15.71 -5.01 -23.80
N PRO A 50 14.92 -5.01 -22.70
CA PRO A 50 14.03 -6.13 -22.39
C PRO A 50 12.96 -6.23 -23.47
N THR A 51 13.18 -7.09 -24.47
CA THR A 51 12.10 -7.64 -25.28
C THR A 51 11.31 -8.51 -24.34
N GLY A 52 10.19 -7.98 -23.85
CA GLY A 52 9.32 -8.62 -22.86
C GLY A 52 9.07 -10.07 -23.20
N GLN A 53 9.68 -10.97 -22.45
CA GLN A 53 9.38 -12.39 -22.54
C GLN A 53 8.03 -12.62 -21.87
N ALA A 54 7.16 -13.39 -22.52
CA ALA A 54 5.86 -13.74 -21.96
C ALA A 54 6.04 -14.36 -20.56
N MET A 55 5.31 -13.84 -19.58
CA MET A 55 5.31 -14.29 -18.20
C MET A 55 4.18 -15.32 -18.00
N LYS A 56 4.45 -16.38 -17.23
CA LYS A 56 3.42 -17.38 -16.88
C LYS A 56 2.25 -16.73 -16.15
N GLY A 57 1.04 -17.27 -16.32
CA GLY A 57 -0.17 -16.71 -15.72
C GLY A 57 -0.11 -16.54 -14.19
N ASP A 58 0.47 -17.51 -13.48
CA ASP A 58 0.62 -17.46 -12.01
C ASP A 58 1.64 -16.40 -11.55
N ASP A 59 2.68 -16.14 -12.34
CA ASP A 59 3.65 -15.09 -12.03
C ASP A 59 3.08 -13.71 -12.38
N ALA A 60 2.31 -13.63 -13.47
CA ALA A 60 1.62 -12.41 -13.89
C ALA A 60 0.55 -11.97 -12.89
N SER A 61 -0.20 -12.91 -12.30
CA SER A 61 -1.18 -12.61 -11.25
C SER A 61 -0.49 -12.12 -9.98
N ARG A 62 0.59 -12.78 -9.53
CA ARG A 62 1.40 -12.33 -8.38
C ARG A 62 1.95 -10.93 -8.58
N LEU A 63 2.47 -10.63 -9.77
CA LEU A 63 2.94 -9.28 -10.08
C LEU A 63 1.78 -8.28 -10.06
N ALA A 64 0.62 -8.60 -10.65
CA ALA A 64 -0.55 -7.74 -10.61
C ALA A 64 -1.02 -7.46 -9.16
N ASP A 65 -1.02 -8.47 -8.29
CA ASP A 65 -1.38 -8.34 -6.87
C ASP A 65 -0.47 -7.38 -6.11
N GLN A 66 0.83 -7.44 -6.40
CA GLN A 66 1.84 -6.61 -5.74
C GLN A 66 1.88 -5.18 -6.32
N ALA A 67 1.71 -5.05 -7.63
CA ALA A 67 1.95 -3.81 -8.37
C ALA A 67 0.69 -2.97 -8.64
N ALA A 68 -0.53 -3.48 -8.42
CA ALA A 68 -1.77 -2.74 -8.67
C ALA A 68 -2.76 -2.84 -7.50
N PHE A 69 -3.69 -1.88 -7.37
CA PHE A 69 -4.67 -1.86 -6.27
C PHE A 69 -5.87 -2.80 -6.46
N GLY A 70 -6.10 -3.26 -7.69
CA GLY A 70 -7.20 -4.15 -8.03
C GLY A 70 -6.85 -4.96 -9.29
N PRO A 71 -6.24 -6.15 -9.15
CA PRO A 71 -5.90 -7.00 -10.28
C PRO A 71 -7.17 -7.36 -11.07
N THR A 72 -7.18 -7.05 -12.36
CA THR A 72 -8.24 -7.47 -13.27
C THR A 72 -7.74 -8.55 -14.21
N PRO A 73 -8.62 -9.41 -14.75
CA PRO A 73 -8.20 -10.39 -15.76
C PRO A 73 -7.50 -9.74 -16.97
N ALA A 74 -7.90 -8.52 -17.34
CA ALA A 74 -7.26 -7.75 -18.41
C ALA A 74 -5.83 -7.34 -18.04
N LEU A 75 -5.59 -6.87 -16.81
CA LEU A 75 -4.25 -6.53 -16.33
C LEU A 75 -3.33 -7.75 -16.29
N VAL A 76 -3.83 -8.89 -15.78
CA VAL A 76 -3.05 -10.13 -15.74
C VAL A 76 -2.70 -10.61 -17.15
N ALA A 77 -3.63 -10.53 -18.10
CA ALA A 77 -3.36 -10.85 -19.50
C ALA A 77 -2.31 -9.92 -20.12
N GLN A 78 -2.38 -8.61 -19.82
CA GLN A 78 -1.39 -7.63 -20.27
C GLN A 78 0.00 -7.95 -19.73
N ILE A 79 0.12 -8.21 -18.42
CA ILE A 79 1.39 -8.57 -17.77
C ILE A 79 1.91 -9.90 -18.31
N SER A 80 1.05 -10.89 -18.53
CA SER A 80 1.45 -12.18 -19.09
C SER A 80 2.04 -12.03 -20.49
N GLN A 81 1.50 -11.12 -21.32
CA GLN A 81 2.03 -10.86 -22.66
C GLN A 81 3.32 -10.03 -22.65
N GLN A 82 3.41 -9.02 -21.78
CA GLN A 82 4.52 -8.05 -21.76
C GLN A 82 5.69 -8.48 -20.87
N GLY A 83 5.42 -9.32 -19.86
CA GLY A 83 6.39 -9.68 -18.83
C GLY A 83 6.98 -8.44 -18.15
N SER A 84 8.32 -8.43 -18.00
CA SER A 84 9.05 -7.32 -17.38
C SER A 84 8.89 -5.99 -18.12
N ALA A 85 8.62 -6.00 -19.43
CA ALA A 85 8.43 -4.78 -20.20
C ALA A 85 7.19 -3.98 -19.74
N TRP A 86 6.24 -4.63 -19.05
CA TRP A 86 5.12 -3.93 -18.40
C TRP A 86 5.60 -2.99 -17.29
N ILE A 87 6.62 -3.39 -16.54
CA ILE A 87 7.21 -2.57 -15.46
C ILE A 87 7.87 -1.33 -16.07
N ASP A 88 8.66 -1.51 -17.14
CA ASP A 88 9.30 -0.40 -17.85
C ASP A 88 8.25 0.57 -18.41
N ALA A 89 7.16 0.04 -18.97
CA ALA A 89 6.04 0.85 -19.44
C ALA A 89 5.38 1.62 -18.29
N GLN A 90 5.18 1.00 -17.13
CA GLN A 90 4.61 1.66 -15.95
C GLN A 90 5.49 2.79 -15.41
N ILE A 91 6.82 2.62 -15.41
CA ILE A 91 7.78 3.65 -15.01
C ILE A 91 7.72 4.86 -15.95
N GLN A 92 7.45 4.63 -17.24
CA GLN A 92 7.31 5.68 -18.26
C GLN A 92 5.92 6.31 -18.31
N THR A 93 4.91 5.69 -17.70
CA THR A 93 3.55 6.25 -17.63
C THR A 93 3.58 7.57 -16.85
N PRO A 94 3.01 8.66 -17.41
CA PRO A 94 2.86 9.92 -16.70
C PRO A 94 2.12 9.74 -15.38
N ALA A 95 2.59 10.40 -14.33
CA ALA A 95 2.01 10.26 -13.00
C ALA A 95 0.59 10.84 -12.93
N SER A 96 -0.33 10.10 -12.32
CA SER A 96 -1.63 10.64 -11.89
C SER A 96 -1.42 11.43 -10.59
N GLY A 97 -1.10 12.72 -10.76
CA GLY A 97 -0.74 13.61 -9.67
C GLY A 97 -1.89 14.00 -8.72
N TYR A 98 -1.53 14.72 -7.66
CA TYR A 98 -2.47 15.42 -6.81
C TYR A 98 -2.71 16.84 -7.34
N PRO A 99 -3.97 17.24 -7.57
CA PRO A 99 -4.28 18.58 -8.07
C PRO A 99 -3.84 19.65 -7.07
N SER A 100 -3.39 20.79 -7.59
CA SER A 100 -3.03 21.93 -6.75
C SER A 100 -4.23 22.39 -5.93
N LEU A 101 -3.99 22.67 -4.65
CA LEU A 101 -4.98 23.23 -3.75
C LEU A 101 -4.65 24.69 -3.46
N ALA A 102 -5.67 25.50 -3.25
CA ALA A 102 -5.47 26.89 -2.85
C ALA A 102 -4.79 26.95 -1.48
N VAL A 103 -3.80 27.83 -1.34
CA VAL A 103 -3.16 28.09 -0.06
C VAL A 103 -4.13 28.90 0.79
N VAL A 104 -4.49 28.36 1.95
CA VAL A 104 -5.36 29.01 2.93
C VAL A 104 -4.57 29.35 4.18
N SER A 105 -5.06 30.33 4.95
CA SER A 105 -4.50 30.64 6.27
C SER A 105 -4.48 29.39 7.16
N PRO A 106 -3.40 29.07 7.88
CA PRO A 106 -3.41 27.98 8.87
C PRO A 106 -4.43 28.18 9.98
N ASN A 107 -4.84 29.43 10.25
CA ASN A 107 -5.92 29.73 11.17
C ASN A 107 -7.28 29.51 10.50
N VAL A 108 -8.01 28.48 10.95
CA VAL A 108 -9.33 28.09 10.43
C VAL A 108 -10.38 29.19 10.55
N ALA A 109 -10.31 30.05 11.57
CA ALA A 109 -11.26 31.15 11.72
C ALA A 109 -11.07 32.22 10.63
N ILE A 110 -9.87 32.30 10.03
CA ILE A 110 -9.54 33.23 8.95
C ILE A 110 -9.86 32.62 7.58
N GLY A 111 -9.47 31.36 7.34
CA GLY A 111 -9.69 30.73 6.03
C GLY A 111 -11.07 30.10 5.85
N CYS A 112 -11.78 29.80 6.94
CA CYS A 112 -13.17 29.36 6.94
C CYS A 112 -14.00 30.12 8.00
N PRO A 113 -14.23 31.44 7.83
CA PRO A 113 -15.08 32.19 8.74
C PRO A 113 -16.54 31.70 8.67
N SER A 114 -17.26 31.81 9.79
CA SER A 114 -18.67 31.38 9.90
C SER A 114 -19.64 32.14 8.99
N THR A 115 -19.19 33.25 8.41
CA THR A 115 -19.95 34.06 7.45
C THR A 115 -19.91 33.49 6.02
N LEU A 116 -19.06 32.49 5.75
CA LEU A 116 -19.05 31.83 4.43
C LEU A 116 -20.34 31.01 4.22
N PRO A 117 -21.00 31.13 3.05
CA PRO A 117 -22.14 30.29 2.69
C PRO A 117 -21.81 28.78 2.65
N ALA A 118 -20.53 28.44 2.61
CA ALA A 118 -20.03 27.07 2.50
C ALA A 118 -20.26 26.23 3.78
N GLY A 119 -20.54 26.81 4.95
CA GLY A 119 -20.78 26.04 6.17
C GLY A 119 -19.68 24.99 6.48
N ASN A 120 -20.09 23.79 6.92
CA ASN A 120 -19.19 22.68 7.31
C ASN A 120 -18.35 22.11 6.13
N THR A 121 -18.64 22.45 4.86
CA THR A 121 -17.83 21.94 3.74
C THR A 121 -16.50 22.66 3.61
N CYS A 122 -16.39 23.94 4.02
CA CYS A 122 -15.14 24.69 3.94
C CYS A 122 -14.02 24.02 4.74
N VAL A 123 -14.32 23.64 5.99
CA VAL A 123 -13.36 22.98 6.89
C VAL A 123 -12.99 21.60 6.35
N ARG A 124 -13.97 20.83 5.86
CA ARG A 124 -13.72 19.54 5.22
C ARG A 124 -12.79 19.67 4.01
N ASP A 125 -13.05 20.65 3.14
CA ASP A 125 -12.38 20.76 1.85
C ASP A 125 -10.99 21.44 1.94
N ASN A 126 -10.74 22.25 2.97
CA ASN A 126 -9.47 22.98 3.13
C ASN A 126 -8.64 22.60 4.37
N TYR A 127 -9.26 22.02 5.40
CA TYR A 127 -8.62 21.74 6.71
C TYR A 127 -8.76 20.27 7.13
N SER A 128 -8.87 19.35 6.17
CA SER A 128 -8.86 17.92 6.44
C SER A 128 -8.15 17.16 5.34
N ALA A 129 -7.83 15.88 5.59
CA ALA A 129 -7.28 14.98 4.58
C ALA A 129 -8.29 14.54 3.51
N PHE A 130 -9.55 14.97 3.59
CA PHE A 130 -10.63 14.55 2.70
C PHE A 130 -10.34 14.75 1.19
N PRO A 131 -9.93 15.94 0.69
CA PRO A 131 -9.59 16.11 -0.73
C PRO A 131 -8.46 15.18 -1.17
N ILE A 132 -7.44 14.99 -0.33
CA ILE A 132 -6.27 14.16 -0.63
C ILE A 132 -6.66 12.68 -0.71
N ARG A 133 -7.42 12.20 0.28
CA ARG A 133 -7.93 10.83 0.31
C ARG A 133 -8.80 10.53 -0.90
N ARG A 134 -9.62 11.50 -1.34
CA ARG A 134 -10.47 11.33 -2.54
C ARG A 134 -9.61 11.11 -3.78
N VAL A 135 -8.58 11.92 -3.97
CA VAL A 135 -7.66 11.81 -5.12
C VAL A 135 -6.90 10.48 -5.08
N PHE A 136 -6.38 10.09 -3.91
CA PHE A 136 -5.72 8.79 -3.73
C PHE A 136 -6.61 7.64 -4.21
N PHE A 137 -7.89 7.58 -3.80
CA PHE A 137 -8.79 6.52 -4.23
C PHE A 137 -9.15 6.58 -5.71
N GLN A 138 -9.29 7.78 -6.29
CA GLN A 138 -9.52 7.93 -7.72
C GLN A 138 -8.33 7.37 -8.52
N ASN A 139 -7.11 7.71 -8.12
CA ASN A 139 -5.88 7.24 -8.76
C ASN A 139 -5.69 5.72 -8.55
N ALA A 140 -5.94 5.22 -7.34
CA ALA A 140 -5.85 3.79 -7.04
C ALA A 140 -6.82 2.95 -7.88
N LEU A 141 -8.06 3.42 -8.07
CA LEU A 141 -9.10 2.65 -8.77
C LEU A 141 -9.05 2.78 -10.29
N SER A 142 -8.64 3.93 -10.81
CA SER A 142 -8.76 4.24 -12.25
C SER A 142 -7.50 4.80 -12.90
N GLY A 143 -6.44 5.08 -12.12
CA GLY A 143 -5.19 5.62 -12.63
C GLY A 143 -4.41 4.62 -13.49
N PRO A 144 -3.79 5.05 -14.61
CA PRO A 144 -3.01 4.17 -15.49
C PRO A 144 -1.61 3.80 -14.93
N ASP A 145 -1.13 4.51 -13.92
CA ASP A 145 0.20 4.42 -13.29
C ASP A 145 0.16 3.62 -11.97
N GLN A 146 -0.51 2.47 -11.98
CA GLN A 146 -0.77 1.63 -10.81
C GLN A 146 0.49 1.30 -9.99
N LEU A 147 1.60 0.97 -10.68
CA LEU A 147 2.87 0.67 -10.02
C LEU A 147 3.37 1.86 -9.20
N ARG A 148 3.37 3.06 -9.78
CA ARG A 148 3.81 4.29 -9.12
C ARG A 148 2.94 4.59 -7.90
N GLN A 149 1.62 4.45 -8.03
CA GLN A 149 0.68 4.68 -6.92
C GLN A 149 0.91 3.68 -5.76
N ARG A 150 1.27 2.42 -6.06
CA ARG A 150 1.63 1.42 -5.04
C ARG A 150 2.94 1.77 -4.33
N VAL A 151 3.95 2.23 -5.07
CA VAL A 151 5.24 2.67 -4.49
C VAL A 151 5.05 3.92 -3.63
N ALA A 152 4.31 4.92 -4.11
CA ALA A 152 3.98 6.12 -3.34
C ALA A 152 3.22 5.77 -2.05
N LEU A 153 2.28 4.82 -2.09
CA LEU A 153 1.62 4.32 -0.89
C LEU A 153 2.64 3.68 0.06
N ALA A 154 3.56 2.84 -0.44
CA ALA A 154 4.60 2.23 0.39
C ALA A 154 5.47 3.30 1.08
N TYR A 155 5.86 4.36 0.37
CA TYR A 155 6.57 5.48 0.96
C TYR A 155 5.77 6.22 2.03
N SER A 156 4.44 6.36 1.87
CA SER A 156 3.60 6.97 2.91
C SER A 156 3.56 6.15 4.21
N GLN A 157 3.81 4.84 4.14
CA GLN A 157 3.89 3.96 5.31
C GLN A 157 5.27 4.01 6.00
N ILE A 158 6.29 4.53 5.31
CA ILE A 158 7.64 4.71 5.85
C ILE A 158 7.79 6.12 6.42
N PHE A 159 7.42 7.15 5.65
CA PHE A 159 7.59 8.55 6.00
C PHE A 159 6.33 9.17 6.62
N VAL A 160 5.79 8.57 7.68
CA VAL A 160 4.44 8.86 8.18
C VAL A 160 4.27 10.31 8.68
N VAL A 161 3.18 10.97 8.26
CA VAL A 161 2.72 12.27 8.78
C VAL A 161 1.31 12.19 9.36
N SER A 162 0.98 13.10 10.28
CA SER A 162 -0.35 13.17 10.90
C SER A 162 -1.22 14.23 10.22
N SER A 163 -2.33 13.79 9.63
CA SER A 163 -3.40 14.68 9.13
C SER A 163 -4.20 15.39 10.23
N VAL A 164 -3.99 15.03 11.50
CA VAL A 164 -4.61 15.70 12.65
C VAL A 164 -3.75 16.87 13.12
N GLN A 165 -2.42 16.76 13.01
CA GLN A 165 -1.50 17.86 13.31
C GLN A 165 -1.36 18.83 12.13
N ILE A 166 -1.33 18.31 10.90
CA ILE A 166 -1.31 19.12 9.68
C ILE A 166 -2.75 19.41 9.28
N GLY A 167 -3.27 20.54 9.74
CA GLY A 167 -4.63 20.97 9.46
C GLY A 167 -4.87 21.26 7.96
N PRO A 168 -4.10 22.16 7.32
CA PRO A 168 -4.39 22.58 5.96
C PRO A 168 -4.16 21.47 4.92
N ALA A 169 -5.16 21.24 4.07
CA ALA A 169 -5.15 20.22 3.02
C ALA A 169 -4.04 20.46 1.98
N TYR A 170 -3.71 21.72 1.68
CA TYR A 170 -2.66 22.05 0.72
C TYR A 170 -1.29 21.50 1.17
N ALA A 171 -1.01 21.48 2.47
CA ALA A 171 0.25 20.97 2.99
C ALA A 171 0.34 19.43 2.88
N LEU A 172 -0.76 18.74 3.17
CA LEU A 172 -0.87 17.29 2.95
C LEU A 172 -0.75 16.94 1.46
N ARG A 173 -1.25 17.80 0.58
CA ARG A 173 -1.11 17.63 -0.87
C ARG A 173 0.34 17.65 -1.31
N GLU A 174 1.11 18.65 -0.89
CA GLU A 174 2.53 18.75 -1.28
C GLU A 174 3.32 17.54 -0.79
N TYR A 175 3.04 17.09 0.44
CA TYR A 175 3.66 15.88 0.98
C TYR A 175 3.34 14.64 0.13
N GLN A 176 2.07 14.41 -0.23
CA GLN A 176 1.71 13.26 -1.07
C GLN A 176 2.23 13.38 -2.50
N GLN A 177 2.30 14.59 -3.05
CA GLN A 177 2.86 14.83 -4.37
C GLN A 177 4.36 14.52 -4.39
N MET A 178 5.11 14.99 -3.39
CA MET A 178 6.54 14.67 -3.24
C MET A 178 6.77 13.16 -3.22
N LEU A 179 5.99 12.40 -2.44
CA LEU A 179 6.11 10.94 -2.40
C LEU A 179 5.79 10.27 -3.75
N LEU A 180 4.89 10.86 -4.53
CA LEU A 180 4.52 10.36 -5.84
C LEU A 180 5.56 10.69 -6.91
N ASP A 181 6.20 11.85 -6.82
CA ASP A 181 7.25 12.29 -7.75
C ASP A 181 8.52 11.43 -7.60
N ASP A 182 8.81 10.97 -6.37
CA ASP A 182 9.97 10.11 -6.07
C ASP A 182 9.68 8.60 -6.20
N ALA A 183 8.43 8.20 -6.48
CA ALA A 183 7.98 6.82 -6.66
C ALA A 183 8.24 6.27 -8.06
#